data_AF-A0A1G8WFQ9-F1
#
_entry.id   AF-A0A1G8WFQ9-F1
#
_cell.length_a   1.000
_cell.length_b   1.000
_cell.length_c   1.000
_cell.angle_alpha   90.00
_cell.angle_beta   90.00
_cell.angle_gamma   90.00
#
_symmetry.space_group_name_H-M   'P 1'
#
loop_
_entity.id
_entity.type
_entity.pdbx_description
1 polymer ?
#
loop_
_entity_poly.entity_id
_entity_poly.type
_entity_poly.pdbx_seq_one_letter_code
_entity_poly.pdbx_strand_id
1 'polypeptide(L)'
;MAPILIIDPGHGGGGSNRYWTEKNLNLQISLYQYNRYQEIGVPVDITRTTAEYKFTPIRKPELLSEKGAKDSLELRTSGCLLAKE
;
A
#
# COMPACT_ATOMS: atom_id res chain seq x y z
N MET A 1 -1.13 17.46 -8.30
CA MET A 1 0.31 17.13 -8.42
C MET A 1 0.42 15.62 -8.32
N ALA A 2 1.14 14.95 -9.22
CA ALA A 2 1.27 13.50 -9.15
C ALA A 2 2.03 13.08 -7.87
N PRO A 3 1.58 12.04 -7.14
CA PRO A 3 2.28 11.56 -5.96
C PRO A 3 3.66 11.02 -6.35
N ILE A 4 4.67 11.31 -5.54
CA ILE A 4 6.00 10.72 -5.76
C ILE A 4 6.07 9.29 -5.23
N LEU A 5 5.15 8.94 -4.31
CA LEU A 5 5.09 7.66 -3.62
C LEU A 5 3.64 7.15 -3.56
N ILE A 6 3.40 5.92 -4.02
CA ILE A 6 2.15 5.20 -3.74
C ILE A 6 2.42 4.08 -2.75
N ILE A 7 1.64 4.04 -1.66
CA ILE A 7 1.65 2.93 -0.71
C ILE A 7 0.57 1.93 -1.11
N ASP A 8 0.96 0.68 -1.34
CA ASP A 8 0.03 -0.43 -1.52
C ASP A 8 0.05 -1.37 -0.32
N PRO A 9 -0.97 -1.33 0.55
CA PRO A 9 -1.09 -2.27 1.64
C PRO A 9 -1.44 -3.65 1.06
N GLY A 10 -0.46 -4.53 1.00
CA GLY A 10 -0.58 -5.83 0.33
C GLY A 10 -1.74 -6.66 0.84
N HIS A 11 -2.21 -7.58 -0.03
CA HIS A 11 -3.38 -8.41 0.20
C HIS A 11 -3.26 -9.34 1.42
N GLY A 12 -2.01 -9.66 1.79
CA GLY A 12 -1.66 -10.64 2.82
C GLY A 12 -1.84 -12.06 2.31
N GLY A 13 -0.76 -12.85 2.28
CA GLY A 13 -0.70 -14.20 1.70
C GLY A 13 -1.36 -15.29 2.55
N GLY A 14 -2.40 -14.95 3.32
CA GLY A 14 -3.11 -15.88 4.20
C GLY A 14 -2.53 -16.02 5.61
N GLY A 15 -1.45 -15.30 5.94
CA GLY A 15 -0.89 -15.29 7.29
C GLY A 15 -1.91 -14.77 8.31
N SER A 16 -2.28 -15.59 9.28
CA SER A 16 -3.20 -15.20 10.35
C SER A 16 -2.98 -16.00 11.62
N ASN A 17 -3.39 -15.44 12.75
CA ASN A 17 -3.54 -16.13 14.02
C ASN A 17 -4.75 -15.58 14.79
N ARG A 18 -4.94 -16.03 16.03
CA ARG A 18 -6.06 -15.61 16.89
C ARG A 18 -6.14 -14.11 17.20
N TYR A 19 -5.05 -13.36 17.00
CA TYR A 19 -4.92 -11.95 17.35
C TYR A 19 -4.91 -11.03 16.13
N TRP A 20 -4.39 -11.50 15.00
CA TRP A 20 -4.21 -10.65 13.83
C TRP A 20 -4.24 -11.41 12.51
N THR A 21 -4.51 -10.67 11.45
CA THR A 21 -4.38 -11.13 10.05
C THR A 21 -3.35 -10.25 9.35
N GLU A 22 -2.55 -10.85 8.48
CA GLU A 22 -1.50 -10.16 7.72
C GLU A 22 -2.08 -8.96 6.97
N LYS A 23 -3.25 -9.13 6.35
CA LYS A 23 -3.95 -8.07 5.62
C LYS A 23 -4.29 -6.84 6.50
N ASN A 24 -4.70 -7.08 7.75
CA ASN A 24 -5.07 -6.02 8.68
C ASN A 24 -3.82 -5.32 9.23
N LEU A 25 -2.76 -6.07 9.56
CA LEU A 25 -1.50 -5.47 9.98
C LEU A 25 -0.86 -4.64 8.87
N ASN A 26 -0.83 -5.15 7.64
CA ASN A 26 -0.32 -4.39 6.50
C ASN A 26 -1.08 -3.08 6.32
N LEU A 27 -2.42 -3.11 6.41
CA LEU A 27 -3.23 -1.89 6.33
C LEU A 27 -2.88 -0.88 7.42
N GLN A 28 -2.78 -1.32 8.68
CA GLN A 28 -2.48 -0.44 9.80
C GLN A 28 -1.11 0.22 9.64
N ILE A 29 -0.09 -0.56 9.27
CA ILE A 29 1.27 -0.06 9.04
C ILE A 29 1.28 0.94 7.88
N SER A 30 0.61 0.61 6.77
CA SER A 30 0.53 1.50 5.60
C SER A 30 -0.19 2.81 5.90
N LEU A 31 -1.28 2.78 6.68
CA LEU A 31 -2.00 4.00 7.10
C LEU A 31 -1.14 4.88 7.98
N TYR A 32 -0.39 4.27 8.93
CA TYR A 32 0.57 5.01 9.73
C TYR A 32 1.62 5.70 8.86
N GLN A 33 2.23 4.98 7.92
CA GLN A 33 3.23 5.55 7.01
C GLN A 33 2.64 6.65 6.12
N TYR A 34 1.46 6.44 5.56
CA TYR A 34 0.75 7.44 4.76
C TYR A 34 0.60 8.76 5.53
N ASN A 35 0.09 8.68 6.77
CA ASN A 35 -0.04 9.86 7.63
C ASN A 35 1.32 10.50 7.92
N ARG A 36 2.35 9.69 8.22
CA ARG A 36 3.71 10.18 8.45
C ARG A 36 4.28 10.96 7.26
N TYR A 37 4.09 10.45 6.05
CA TYR A 37 4.56 11.10 4.83
C TYR A 37 3.81 12.41 4.55
N GLN A 38 2.50 12.43 4.78
CA GLN A 38 1.71 13.67 4.68
C GLN A 38 2.19 14.74 5.65
N GLU A 39 2.44 14.38 6.90
CA GLU A 39 2.88 15.32 7.93
C GLU A 39 4.26 15.95 7.63
N ILE A 40 5.13 15.26 6.90
CA ILE A 40 6.44 15.81 6.46
C ILE A 40 6.39 16.43 5.05
N GLY A 41 5.21 16.55 4.44
CA GLY A 41 5.01 17.20 3.14
C GLY A 41 5.43 16.37 1.92
N VAL A 42 5.57 15.04 2.06
CA VAL A 42 5.83 14.14 0.93
C VAL A 42 4.53 13.92 0.15
N PRO A 43 4.47 14.21 -1.16
CA PRO A 43 3.31 13.88 -2.00
C PRO A 43 3.12 12.36 -2.08
N VAL A 44 2.18 11.84 -1.30
CA VAL A 44 1.93 10.41 -1.14
C VAL A 44 0.47 10.08 -1.43
N ASP A 45 0.22 8.90 -1.99
CA ASP A 45 -1.11 8.34 -2.18
C ASP A 45 -1.14 6.89 -1.66
N ILE A 46 -2.32 6.33 -1.42
CA ILE A 46 -2.51 4.96 -0.93
C ILE A 46 -3.59 4.25 -1.76
N THR A 47 -3.39 2.97 -2.06
CA THR A 47 -4.32 2.20 -2.92
C THR A 47 -5.61 1.78 -2.20
N ARG A 48 -5.60 1.68 -0.87
CA ARG A 48 -6.77 1.37 -0.05
C ARG A 48 -6.65 1.92 1.37
N THR A 49 -7.79 2.24 1.97
CA THR A 49 -7.90 2.69 3.36
C THR A 49 -8.76 1.75 4.22
N THR A 50 -9.38 0.73 3.61
CA THR A 50 -10.22 -0.24 4.31
C THR A 50 -9.65 -1.66 4.22
N ALA A 51 -10.14 -2.53 5.12
CA ALA A 51 -9.75 -3.94 5.16
C ALA A 51 -10.24 -4.73 3.94
N GLU A 52 -11.24 -4.23 3.22
CA GLU A 52 -11.66 -4.80 1.94
C GLU A 52 -10.62 -4.48 0.89
N TYR A 53 -10.22 -5.49 0.13
CA TYR A 53 -9.32 -5.29 -1.00
C TYR A 53 -10.16 -5.49 -2.25
N LYS A 54 -10.48 -4.38 -2.92
CA LYS A 54 -11.41 -4.38 -4.06
C LYS A 54 -10.76 -4.73 -5.39
N PHE A 55 -9.45 -4.99 -5.39
CA PHE A 55 -8.67 -5.20 -6.60
C PHE A 55 -8.13 -6.62 -6.69
N THR A 56 -8.14 -7.19 -7.88
CA THR A 56 -7.38 -8.41 -8.16
C THR A 56 -5.93 -8.04 -8.47
N PRO A 57 -4.95 -8.95 -8.31
CA PRO A 57 -3.55 -8.67 -8.65
C PRO A 57 -3.37 -8.13 -10.07
N ILE A 58 -4.27 -8.47 -10.99
CA ILE A 58 -4.30 -8.04 -12.39
C ILE A 58 -4.56 -6.54 -12.53
N ARG A 59 -5.38 -5.93 -11.65
CA ARG A 59 -5.73 -4.50 -11.71
C ARG A 59 -4.72 -3.57 -11.05
N LYS A 60 -3.73 -4.11 -10.35
CA LYS A 60 -2.77 -3.31 -9.60
C LYS A 60 -1.87 -2.43 -10.49
N PRO A 61 -1.27 -2.93 -11.59
CA PRO A 61 -0.45 -2.08 -12.47
C PRO A 61 -1.25 -0.93 -13.10
N GLU A 62 -2.50 -1.18 -13.45
CA GLU A 62 -3.40 -0.18 -14.03
C GLU A 62 -3.66 0.98 -13.05
N LEU A 63 -3.95 0.68 -11.78
CA LEU A 63 -4.16 1.68 -10.73
C LEU A 63 -2.90 2.50 -10.41
N LEU A 64 -1.73 1.87 -10.45
CA LEU A 64 -0.46 2.57 -10.23
C LEU A 64 -0.19 3.55 -11.37
N SER A 65 -0.41 3.12 -12.60
CA SER A 65 -0.28 3.94 -13.81
C SER A 65 -1.30 5.11 -13.81
N GLU A 66 -2.57 4.86 -13.46
CA GLU A 66 -3.60 5.91 -13.34
C GLU A 66 -3.23 7.00 -12.32
N LYS A 67 -2.57 6.61 -11.22
CA LYS A 67 -2.12 7.53 -10.17
C LYS A 67 -0.82 8.26 -10.54
N GLY A 68 -0.10 7.83 -11.58
CA GLY A 68 1.03 8.55 -12.18
C GLY A 68 2.24 8.70 -11.24
N ALA A 69 2.48 7.72 -10.37
CA ALA A 69 3.60 7.80 -9.42
C ALA A 69 4.93 7.39 -10.02
N LYS A 70 6.01 7.93 -9.45
CA LYS A 70 7.39 7.57 -9.82
C LYS A 70 7.86 6.30 -9.13
N ASP A 71 7.48 6.15 -7.87
CA ASP A 71 7.83 5.02 -7.03
C ASP A 71 6.58 4.43 -6.37
N SER A 72 6.54 3.10 -6.23
CA SER A 72 5.50 2.38 -5.50
C SER A 72 6.08 1.48 -4.42
N LEU A 73 5.46 1.49 -3.25
CA LEU A 73 5.86 0.73 -2.07
C LEU A 73 4.77 -0.27 -1.73
N GLU A 74 5.03 -1.56 -1.93
CA GLU A 74 4.15 -2.64 -1.50
C GLU A 74 4.59 -3.18 -0.15
N LEU A 75 3.68 -3.17 0.83
CA LEU A 75 3.92 -3.73 2.16
C LEU A 75 3.31 -5.12 2.29
N ARG A 76 4.15 -6.09 2.64
CA ARG A 76 3.77 -7.43 3.08
C ARG A 76 4.43 -7.73 4.42
N THR A 77 3.86 -8.61 5.24
CA THR A 77 4.55 -9.01 6.49
C THR A 77 5.86 -9.73 6.22
N SER A 78 6.00 -10.32 5.03
CA SER A 78 7.22 -10.98 4.58
C SER A 78 8.27 -10.04 3.96
N GLY A 79 7.98 -8.74 3.82
CA GLY A 79 8.92 -7.76 3.26
C GLY A 79 8.26 -6.58 2.56
N CYS A 80 9.06 -5.55 2.32
CA CYS A 80 8.68 -4.35 1.59
C CYS A 80 9.27 -4.39 0.17
N LEU A 81 8.44 -4.27 -0.86
CA LEU A 81 8.87 -4.24 -2.26
C LEU A 81 8.73 -2.80 -2.78
N LEU A 82 9.86 -2.17 -3.06
CA LEU A 82 9.91 -0.92 -3.79
C LEU A 82 9.96 -1.25 -5.29
N ALA A 83 8.90 -0.95 -6.03
CA ALA A 83 8.90 -1.01 -7.47
C ALA A 83 9.09 0.40 -8.02
N LYS A 84 10.19 0.59 -8.76
CA LYS A 84 10.45 1.78 -9.57
C LYS A 84 9.85 1.52 -10.94
N GLU A 85 9.03 2.44 -11.44
CA GLU A 85 8.57 2.42 -12.84
C GLU A 85 9.68 2.90 -13.79
#